data_AF-A0A8J0PGW7-F1
#
_entry.id   AF-A0A8J0PGW7-F1
#
_cell.length_a   1.000
_cell.length_b   1.000
_cell.length_c   1.000
_cell.angle_alpha   90.00
_cell.angle_beta   90.00
_cell.angle_gamma   90.00
#
_symmetry.space_group_name_H-M   'P 1'
#
loop_
_entity.id
_entity.type
_entity.pdbx_description
1 polymer ?
#
loop_
_entity_poly.entity_id
_entity_poly.type
_entity_poly.pdbx_seq_one_letter_code
_entity_poly.pdbx_strand_id
1 'polypeptide(L)'
;MVGFGAPRRTGRLPPFVLVALLAVIGLLAFNYWSVSARQAALHDELLGLQAQVQRTEVARSRLEKRNSELILQADTHRRQMEQKQGEYQGLGERLQARDIQAQRCELEKTKLQNNVSLQMADISRLKEQLAELRHEFLRQEDQLHEYKNNNTLLQKSLQEESQQCAQQLAERKREYEENLTKLKEELGKEPKKEEEEGGAVEKKIPPLASEVKLKVEDPSSNRLPYAQDGVKPDSDAGMPEIEDNRPAKEGLTIKDISV
;
A
#
# COMPACT_ATOMS: atom_id res chain seq x y z
N MET A 1 -89.29 60.82 93.79
CA MET A 1 -88.94 60.24 95.10
C MET A 1 -87.46 59.97 95.11
N VAL A 2 -86.74 60.49 96.11
CA VAL A 2 -85.34 60.13 96.50
C VAL A 2 -84.28 60.44 95.43
N GLY A 3 -83.60 61.59 95.41
CA GLY A 3 -83.03 62.32 96.54
C GLY A 3 -81.73 61.64 96.97
N PHE A 4 -80.58 62.14 96.52
CA PHE A 4 -79.36 62.33 97.33
C PHE A 4 -78.35 63.12 96.50
N GLY A 5 -78.28 64.43 96.76
CA GLY A 5 -77.10 65.20 96.44
C GLY A 5 -75.91 64.68 97.25
N ALA A 6 -74.85 64.30 96.56
CA ALA A 6 -73.52 64.22 97.13
C ALA A 6 -72.77 65.50 96.71
N PRO A 7 -72.28 66.29 97.67
CA PRO A 7 -71.75 67.62 97.38
C PRO A 7 -70.44 67.49 96.60
N ARG A 8 -70.16 68.54 95.82
CA ARG A 8 -68.81 68.94 95.44
C ARG A 8 -67.98 69.07 96.72
N ARG A 9 -67.46 67.95 97.22
CA ARG A 9 -66.36 67.93 98.18
C ARG A 9 -65.14 68.32 97.38
N THR A 10 -65.02 69.63 97.14
CA THR A 10 -63.77 70.30 96.85
C THR A 10 -62.91 70.03 98.08
N GLY A 11 -62.24 68.88 98.07
CA GLY A 11 -61.27 68.50 99.08
C GLY A 11 -60.30 69.66 99.15
N ARG A 12 -60.24 70.27 100.34
CA ARG A 12 -59.35 71.37 100.68
C ARG A 12 -57.94 70.77 100.70
N LEU A 13 -57.39 70.50 99.51
CA LEU A 13 -55.99 70.22 99.32
C LEU A 13 -55.26 71.47 99.79
N PRO A 14 -54.33 71.35 100.75
CA PRO A 14 -53.53 72.49 101.17
C PRO A 14 -52.94 73.16 99.92
N PRO A 15 -52.93 74.50 99.80
CA PRO A 15 -52.43 75.20 98.62
C PRO A 15 -51.01 74.75 98.25
N PHE A 16 -50.22 74.35 99.24
CA PHE A 16 -48.89 73.75 99.07
C PHE A 16 -48.87 72.43 98.26
N VAL A 17 -49.90 71.59 98.38
CA VAL A 17 -49.98 70.32 97.62
C VAL A 17 -50.25 70.58 96.14
N LEU A 18 -51.09 71.57 95.82
CA LEU A 18 -51.33 71.98 94.43
C LEU A 18 -50.06 72.60 93.82
N VAL A 19 -49.35 73.44 94.58
CA VAL A 19 -48.06 74.01 94.15
C VAL A 19 -47.01 72.91 93.94
N ALA A 20 -46.90 71.95 94.86
CA ALA A 20 -46.00 70.80 94.71
C ALA A 20 -46.36 69.94 93.49
N LEU A 21 -47.65 69.69 93.25
CA LEU A 21 -48.13 68.93 92.11
C LEU A 21 -47.87 69.66 90.78
N LEU A 22 -48.03 70.98 90.73
CA LEU A 22 -47.65 71.79 89.58
C LEU A 22 -46.13 71.78 89.33
N ALA A 23 -45.31 71.83 90.39
CA ALA A 23 -43.86 71.72 90.27
C ALA A 23 -43.44 70.34 89.72
N VAL A 24 -44.08 69.26 90.19
CA VAL A 24 -43.88 67.90 89.67
C VAL A 24 -44.29 67.81 88.20
N ILE A 25 -45.46 68.34 87.81
CA ILE A 25 -45.89 68.37 86.40
C ILE A 25 -44.89 69.15 85.53
N GLY A 26 -44.39 70.30 86.00
CA GLY A 26 -43.39 71.09 85.28
C GLY A 26 -42.08 70.32 85.07
N LEU A 27 -41.60 69.62 86.09
CA LEU A 27 -40.42 68.75 85.98
C LEU A 27 -40.63 67.57 85.03
N LEU A 28 -41.79 66.91 85.07
CA LEU A 28 -42.12 65.83 84.14
C LEU A 28 -42.23 66.34 82.69
N ALA A 29 -42.86 67.48 82.48
CA ALA A 29 -42.97 68.09 81.15
C ALA A 29 -41.60 68.50 80.61
N PHE A 30 -40.75 69.11 81.45
CA PHE A 30 -39.38 69.45 81.07
C PHE A 30 -38.55 68.19 80.76
N ASN A 31 -38.70 67.15 81.57
CA ASN A 31 -38.04 65.87 81.34
C ASN A 31 -38.51 65.23 80.03
N TYR A 32 -39.83 65.15 79.82
CA TYR A 32 -40.44 64.64 78.58
C TYR A 32 -40.00 65.44 77.36
N TRP A 33 -39.97 66.77 77.45
CA TRP A 33 -39.48 67.64 76.39
C TRP A 33 -38.01 67.36 76.06
N SER A 34 -37.15 67.25 77.08
CA SER A 34 -35.72 66.96 76.89
C SER A 34 -35.46 65.58 76.27
N VAL A 35 -36.26 64.57 76.65
CA VAL A 35 -36.18 63.21 76.10
C VAL A 35 -36.75 63.17 74.68
N SER A 36 -37.89 63.81 74.44
CA SER A 36 -38.52 63.88 73.11
C SER A 36 -37.65 64.67 72.13
N ALA A 37 -36.95 65.72 72.57
CA ALA A 37 -36.01 66.46 71.73
C ALA A 37 -34.81 65.60 71.33
N ARG A 38 -34.30 64.77 72.25
CA ARG A 38 -33.24 63.79 71.94
C ARG A 38 -33.74 62.68 71.01
N GLN A 39 -34.95 62.20 71.24
CA GLN A 39 -35.57 61.18 70.39
C GLN A 39 -35.81 61.70 68.97
N ALA A 40 -36.22 62.96 68.82
CA ALA A 40 -36.36 63.62 67.53
C ALA A 40 -35.00 63.77 66.82
N ALA A 41 -33.94 64.18 67.53
CA ALA A 41 -32.59 64.24 66.96
C ALA A 41 -32.08 62.86 66.50
N LEU A 42 -32.30 61.81 67.29
CA LEU A 42 -31.97 60.42 66.92
C LEU A 42 -32.78 59.94 65.70
N HIS A 43 -34.05 60.34 65.58
CA HIS A 43 -34.87 60.01 64.40
C HIS A 43 -34.39 60.73 63.14
N ASP A 44 -33.97 61.99 63.26
CA ASP A 44 -33.38 62.74 62.13
C ASP A 44 -32.05 62.14 61.69
N GLU A 45 -31.20 61.68 62.62
CA GLU A 45 -29.97 60.96 62.29
C GLU A 45 -30.26 59.61 61.60
N LEU A 46 -31.28 58.87 62.04
CA LEU A 46 -31.69 57.62 61.39
C LEU A 46 -32.24 57.85 59.98
N LEU A 47 -33.05 58.89 59.76
CA LEU A 47 -33.54 59.26 58.43
C LEU A 47 -32.39 59.72 57.51
N GLY A 48 -31.42 60.46 58.06
CA GLY A 48 -30.20 60.83 57.37
C GLY A 48 -29.37 59.62 56.92
N LEU A 49 -29.17 58.65 57.81
CA LEU A 49 -28.48 57.39 57.52
C LEU A 49 -29.25 56.53 56.52
N GLN A 50 -30.57 56.44 56.64
CA GLN A 50 -31.42 55.70 55.70
C GLN A 50 -31.34 56.30 54.29
N ALA A 51 -31.33 57.63 54.18
CA ALA A 51 -31.13 58.31 52.91
C ALA A 51 -29.72 58.06 52.32
N GLN A 52 -28.69 57.96 53.17
CA GLN A 52 -27.33 57.62 52.73
C GLN A 52 -27.23 56.17 52.26
N VAL A 53 -27.87 55.23 52.97
CA VAL A 53 -27.96 53.82 52.58
C VAL A 53 -28.65 53.68 51.23
N GLN A 54 -29.80 54.33 51.01
CA GLN A 54 -30.49 54.31 49.72
C GLN A 54 -29.63 54.84 48.56
N ARG A 55 -28.81 55.88 48.79
CA ARG A 55 -27.86 56.39 47.79
C ARG A 55 -26.75 55.38 47.50
N THR A 56 -26.23 54.70 48.52
CA THR A 56 -25.21 53.66 48.34
C THR A 56 -25.79 52.40 47.68
N GLU A 57 -27.05 52.06 47.94
CA GLU A 57 -27.76 50.94 47.30
C GLU A 57 -27.96 51.17 45.81
N VAL A 58 -28.29 52.39 45.38
CA VAL A 58 -28.40 52.73 43.94
C VAL A 58 -27.04 52.62 43.24
N ALA A 59 -25.97 53.10 43.87
CA ALA A 59 -24.60 52.96 43.35
C ALA A 59 -24.18 51.48 43.28
N ARG A 60 -24.51 50.69 44.30
CA ARG A 60 -24.27 49.25 44.37
C ARG A 60 -25.05 48.50 43.31
N SER A 61 -26.33 48.81 43.10
CA SER A 61 -27.17 48.19 42.06
C SER A 61 -26.61 48.42 40.66
N ARG A 62 -26.07 49.61 40.37
CA ARG A 62 -25.42 49.90 39.08
C ARG A 62 -24.13 49.11 38.90
N LEU A 63 -23.33 48.96 39.96
CA LEU A 63 -22.13 48.14 39.95
C LEU A 63 -22.45 46.65 39.83
N GLU A 64 -23.48 46.15 40.50
CA GLU A 64 -23.94 44.77 40.41
C GLU A 64 -24.39 44.42 38.99
N LYS A 65 -25.08 45.33 38.29
CA LYS A 65 -25.42 45.16 36.86
C LYS A 65 -24.16 45.01 36.01
N ARG A 66 -23.19 45.93 36.14
CA ARG A 66 -21.92 45.86 35.39
C ARG A 66 -21.10 44.63 35.75
N ASN A 67 -21.08 44.23 37.01
CA ASN A 67 -20.42 43.01 37.46
C ASN A 67 -21.07 41.78 36.83
N SER A 68 -22.42 41.70 36.83
CA SER A 68 -23.13 40.60 36.18
C SER A 68 -22.89 40.53 34.66
N GLU A 69 -22.80 41.68 33.99
CA GLU A 69 -22.45 41.76 32.57
C GLU A 69 -21.01 41.29 32.32
N LEU A 70 -20.06 41.70 33.16
CA LEU A 70 -18.66 41.27 33.07
C LEU A 70 -18.50 39.77 33.35
N ILE A 71 -19.20 39.22 34.34
CA ILE A 71 -19.21 37.78 34.62
C ILE A 71 -19.75 37.02 33.41
N LEU A 72 -20.87 37.48 32.83
CA LEU A 72 -21.43 36.84 31.64
C LEU A 72 -20.47 36.87 30.46
N GLN A 73 -19.79 38.00 30.23
CA GLN A 73 -18.75 38.11 29.19
C GLN A 73 -17.56 37.19 29.46
N ALA A 74 -17.10 37.11 30.71
CA ALA A 74 -16.03 36.19 31.08
C ALA A 74 -16.43 34.73 30.84
N ASP A 75 -17.65 34.34 31.19
CA ASP A 75 -18.18 32.99 30.96
C ASP A 75 -18.34 32.66 29.48
N THR A 76 -18.81 33.60 28.66
CA THR A 76 -18.92 33.38 27.21
C THR A 76 -17.54 33.22 26.57
N HIS A 77 -16.57 34.07 26.93
CA HIS A 77 -15.19 33.93 26.48
C HIS A 77 -14.56 32.60 26.94
N ARG A 78 -14.80 32.20 28.19
CA ARG A 78 -14.34 30.91 28.70
C ARG A 78 -14.87 29.74 27.86
N ARG A 79 -16.17 29.73 27.57
CA ARG A 79 -16.78 28.69 26.72
C ARG A 79 -16.25 28.70 25.30
N GLN A 80 -16.03 29.88 24.73
CA GLN A 80 -15.41 30.00 23.40
C GLN A 80 -13.99 29.44 23.39
N MET A 81 -13.20 29.70 24.44
CA MET A 81 -11.85 29.14 24.58
C MET A 81 -11.89 27.61 24.73
N GLU A 82 -12.81 27.07 25.54
CA GLU A 82 -12.99 25.62 25.69
C GLU A 82 -13.40 24.96 24.36
N GLN A 83 -14.31 25.58 23.60
CA GLN A 83 -14.69 25.12 22.25
C GLN A 83 -13.50 25.13 21.29
N LYS A 84 -12.76 26.25 21.23
CA LYS A 84 -11.58 26.37 20.38
C LYS A 84 -10.50 25.37 20.77
N GLN A 85 -10.29 25.14 22.06
CA GLN A 85 -9.35 24.15 22.54
C GLN A 85 -9.75 22.73 22.13
N GLY A 86 -11.04 22.38 22.18
CA GLY A 86 -11.54 21.11 21.67
C GLY A 86 -11.35 20.96 20.16
N GLU A 87 -11.59 22.02 19.38
CA GLU A 87 -11.30 22.05 17.95
C GLU A 87 -9.81 21.82 17.67
N TYR A 88 -8.91 22.49 18.39
CA TYR A 88 -7.47 22.30 18.24
C TYR A 88 -7.02 20.89 18.61
N GLN A 89 -7.57 20.30 19.66
CA GLN A 89 -7.29 18.91 20.03
C GLN A 89 -7.74 17.94 18.93
N GLY A 90 -8.97 18.09 18.43
CA GLY A 90 -9.48 17.26 17.34
C GLY A 90 -8.69 17.43 16.03
N LEU A 91 -8.24 18.65 15.72
CA LEU A 91 -7.33 18.90 14.60
C LEU A 91 -5.95 18.26 14.84
N GLY A 92 -5.44 18.32 16.07
CA GLY A 92 -4.18 17.69 16.46
C GLY A 92 -4.21 16.17 16.31
N GLU A 93 -5.28 15.51 16.75
CA GLU A 93 -5.48 14.07 16.57
C GLU A 93 -5.55 13.68 15.09
N ARG A 94 -6.27 14.47 14.27
CA ARG A 94 -6.35 14.24 12.82
C ARG A 94 -5.00 14.42 12.14
N LEU A 95 -4.23 15.43 12.55
CA LEU A 95 -2.88 15.66 12.03
C LEU A 95 -1.96 14.49 12.41
N GLN A 96 -1.98 14.06 13.67
CA GLN A 96 -1.20 12.92 14.13
C GLN A 96 -1.57 11.63 13.38
N ALA A 97 -2.85 11.37 13.16
CA ALA A 97 -3.30 10.23 12.36
C ALA A 97 -2.80 10.30 10.92
N ARG A 98 -2.79 11.50 10.31
CA ARG A 98 -2.24 11.73 8.97
C ARG A 98 -0.72 11.57 8.93
N ASP A 99 0.01 12.02 9.95
CA ASP A 99 1.45 11.85 10.05
C ASP A 99 1.83 10.38 10.15
N ILE A 100 1.12 9.59 10.97
CA ILE A 100 1.33 8.14 11.06
C ILE A 100 1.04 7.47 9.71
N GLN A 101 -0.02 7.89 9.01
CA GLN A 101 -0.34 7.38 7.68
C GLN A 101 0.75 7.75 6.65
N ALA A 102 1.26 8.98 6.69
CA ALA A 102 2.34 9.43 5.82
C ALA A 102 3.62 8.63 6.06
N GLN A 103 4.01 8.40 7.32
CA GLN A 103 5.16 7.57 7.66
C GLN A 103 5.02 6.12 7.16
N ARG A 104 3.83 5.53 7.30
CA ARG A 104 3.57 4.18 6.75
C ARG A 104 3.70 4.15 5.22
N CYS A 105 3.14 5.14 4.54
CA CYS A 105 3.24 5.29 3.10
C CYS A 105 4.71 5.45 2.64
N GLU A 106 5.52 6.22 3.36
CA GLU A 106 6.95 6.37 3.08
C GLU A 106 7.73 5.06 3.28
N LEU A 107 7.44 4.32 4.35
CA LEU A 107 8.04 3.01 4.59
C LEU A 107 7.66 2.00 3.49
N GLU A 108 6.41 1.98 3.05
CA GLU A 108 5.98 1.12 1.95
C GLU A 108 6.61 1.53 0.62
N LYS A 109 6.69 2.84 0.33
CA LYS A 109 7.37 3.38 -0.86
C LYS A 109 8.84 2.96 -0.90
N THR A 110 9.57 3.10 0.20
CA THR A 110 10.99 2.71 0.27
C THR A 110 11.18 1.20 0.11
N LYS A 111 10.32 0.38 0.72
CA LYS A 111 10.31 -1.08 0.49
C LYS A 111 10.07 -1.41 -0.98
N LEU A 112 9.07 -0.79 -1.61
CA LEU A 112 8.76 -1.04 -3.02
C LEU A 112 9.91 -0.61 -3.92
N GLN A 113 10.51 0.55 -3.65
CA GLN A 113 11.69 1.05 -4.36
C GLN A 113 12.86 0.06 -4.28
N ASN A 114 13.15 -0.48 -3.09
CA ASN A 114 14.21 -1.48 -2.91
C ASN A 114 13.91 -2.77 -3.69
N ASN A 115 12.66 -3.24 -3.70
CA ASN A 115 12.26 -4.41 -4.48
C ASN A 115 12.42 -4.17 -6.00
N VAL A 116 12.00 -3.00 -6.49
CA VAL A 116 12.19 -2.61 -7.90
C VAL A 116 13.68 -2.55 -8.24
N SER A 117 14.51 -1.97 -7.38
CA SER A 117 15.96 -1.94 -7.59
C SER A 117 16.58 -3.34 -7.63
N LEU A 118 16.15 -4.25 -6.74
CA LEU A 118 16.61 -5.64 -6.74
C LEU A 118 16.21 -6.36 -8.04
N GLN A 119 14.93 -6.26 -8.42
CA GLN A 119 14.43 -6.84 -9.67
C GLN A 119 15.15 -6.26 -10.89
N MET A 120 15.47 -4.97 -10.90
CA MET A 120 16.21 -4.35 -11.99
C MET A 120 17.65 -4.88 -12.10
N ALA A 121 18.31 -5.13 -10.96
CA ALA A 121 19.62 -5.76 -10.92
C ALA A 121 19.56 -7.20 -11.46
N ASP A 122 18.56 -7.99 -11.03
CA ASP A 122 18.37 -9.37 -11.50
C ASP A 122 18.07 -9.42 -13.00
N ILE A 123 17.20 -8.53 -13.50
CA ILE A 123 16.92 -8.41 -14.94
C ILE A 123 18.19 -8.06 -15.71
N SER A 124 19.03 -7.17 -15.18
CA SER A 124 20.27 -6.76 -15.85
C SER A 124 21.25 -7.93 -15.92
N ARG A 125 21.41 -8.68 -14.81
CA ARG A 125 22.21 -9.90 -14.76
C ARG A 125 21.71 -10.97 -15.73
N LEU A 126 20.40 -11.22 -15.76
CA LEU A 126 19.80 -12.20 -16.69
C LEU A 126 20.01 -11.80 -18.15
N LYS A 127 19.92 -10.49 -18.46
CA LYS A 127 20.21 -9.98 -19.80
C LYS A 127 21.67 -10.19 -20.18
N GLU A 128 22.60 -10.00 -19.25
CA GLU A 128 24.03 -10.26 -19.46
C GLU A 128 24.29 -11.74 -19.73
N GLN A 129 23.76 -12.63 -18.89
CA GLN A 129 23.86 -14.08 -19.11
C GLN A 129 23.27 -14.52 -20.45
N LEU A 130 22.17 -13.91 -20.88
CA LEU A 130 21.57 -14.19 -22.19
C LEU A 130 22.47 -13.70 -23.34
N ALA A 131 23.16 -12.57 -23.17
CA ALA A 131 24.09 -12.05 -24.17
C ALA A 131 25.36 -12.93 -24.26
N GLU A 132 25.90 -13.36 -23.13
CA GLU A 132 27.02 -14.31 -23.06
C GLU A 132 26.66 -15.64 -23.76
N LEU A 133 25.51 -16.22 -23.42
CA LEU A 133 25.07 -17.48 -24.01
C LEU A 133 24.85 -17.37 -25.53
N ARG A 134 24.29 -16.23 -26.00
CA ARG A 134 24.18 -15.97 -27.44
C ARG A 134 25.55 -15.87 -28.10
N HIS A 135 26.51 -15.21 -27.46
CA HIS A 135 27.86 -15.09 -27.99
C HIS A 135 28.55 -16.47 -28.07
N GLU A 136 28.42 -17.30 -27.04
CA GLU A 136 28.93 -18.68 -27.06
C GLU A 136 28.27 -19.54 -28.12
N PHE A 137 26.96 -19.39 -28.34
CA PHE A 137 26.23 -20.12 -29.38
C PHE A 137 26.74 -19.77 -30.79
N LEU A 138 26.92 -18.47 -31.10
CA LEU A 138 27.49 -18.05 -32.38
C LEU A 138 28.90 -18.62 -32.57
N ARG A 139 29.72 -18.58 -31.52
CA ARG A 139 31.08 -19.16 -31.55
C ARG A 139 31.05 -20.66 -31.83
N GLN A 140 30.10 -21.40 -31.22
CA GLN A 140 29.93 -22.83 -31.48
C GLN A 140 29.45 -23.12 -32.90
N GLU A 141 28.55 -22.29 -33.44
CA GLU A 141 28.09 -22.38 -34.83
C GLU A 141 29.24 -22.18 -35.82
N ASP A 142 30.09 -21.17 -35.61
CA ASP A 142 31.29 -20.92 -36.42
C ASP A 142 32.25 -22.12 -36.38
N GLN A 143 32.53 -22.66 -35.18
CA GLN A 143 33.38 -23.84 -35.01
C GLN A 143 32.80 -25.07 -35.72
N LEU A 144 31.49 -25.28 -35.65
CA LEU A 144 30.82 -26.38 -36.34
C LEU A 144 30.93 -26.22 -37.86
N HIS A 145 30.78 -24.99 -38.36
CA HIS A 145 30.91 -24.68 -39.78
C HIS A 145 32.34 -24.94 -40.28
N GLU A 146 33.35 -24.55 -39.52
CA GLU A 146 34.75 -24.85 -39.83
C GLU A 146 35.02 -26.36 -39.84
N TYR A 147 34.55 -27.08 -38.83
CA TYR A 147 34.71 -28.54 -38.76
C TYR A 147 34.05 -29.23 -39.97
N LYS A 148 32.84 -28.82 -40.34
CA LYS A 148 32.13 -29.32 -41.51
C LYS A 148 32.90 -29.05 -42.80
N ASN A 149 33.46 -27.84 -42.97
CA ASN A 149 34.26 -27.49 -44.13
C ASN A 149 35.53 -28.35 -44.22
N ASN A 150 36.26 -28.50 -43.12
CA ASN A 150 37.46 -29.33 -43.04
C ASN A 150 37.16 -30.80 -43.36
N ASN A 151 36.07 -31.34 -42.81
CA ASN A 151 35.63 -32.70 -43.12
C ASN A 151 35.29 -32.85 -44.62
N THR A 152 34.57 -31.89 -45.20
CA THR A 152 34.24 -31.91 -46.64
C THR A 152 35.50 -31.85 -47.51
N LEU A 153 36.51 -31.07 -47.11
CA LEU A 153 37.80 -31.00 -47.81
C LEU A 153 38.56 -32.33 -47.71
N LEU A 154 38.64 -32.92 -46.51
CA LEU A 154 39.25 -34.23 -46.29
C LEU A 154 38.55 -35.32 -47.10
N GLN A 155 37.22 -35.30 -47.14
CA GLN A 155 36.43 -36.26 -47.91
C GLN A 155 36.73 -36.16 -49.42
N LYS A 156 36.84 -34.94 -49.96
CA LYS A 156 37.23 -34.73 -51.37
C LYS A 156 38.64 -35.25 -51.65
N SER A 157 39.59 -34.91 -50.79
CA SER A 157 40.98 -35.38 -50.91
C SER A 157 41.06 -36.91 -50.86
N LEU A 158 40.36 -37.56 -49.93
CA LEU A 158 40.30 -39.02 -49.85
C LEU A 158 39.65 -39.63 -51.10
N GLN A 159 38.61 -39.01 -51.63
CA GLN A 159 37.94 -39.45 -52.85
C GLN A 159 38.89 -39.34 -54.05
N GLU A 160 39.63 -38.25 -54.17
CA GLU A 160 40.64 -38.04 -55.21
C GLU A 160 41.75 -39.09 -55.11
N GLU A 161 42.34 -39.32 -53.94
CA GLU A 161 43.36 -40.37 -53.74
C GLU A 161 42.81 -41.77 -54.06
N SER A 162 41.57 -42.07 -53.66
CA SER A 162 40.94 -43.36 -53.96
C SER A 162 40.77 -43.57 -55.47
N GLN A 163 40.41 -42.52 -56.21
CA GLN A 163 40.27 -42.55 -57.66
C GLN A 163 41.63 -42.73 -58.33
N GLN A 164 42.64 -42.00 -57.87
CA GLN A 164 44.02 -42.15 -58.36
C GLN A 164 44.54 -43.58 -58.13
N CYS A 165 44.33 -44.14 -56.94
CA CYS A 165 44.70 -45.52 -56.63
C CYS A 165 43.97 -46.53 -57.53
N ALA A 166 42.66 -46.35 -57.74
CA ALA A 166 41.89 -47.21 -58.62
C ALA A 166 42.37 -47.17 -60.09
N GLN A 167 42.73 -45.97 -60.58
CA GLN A 167 43.31 -45.78 -61.91
C GLN A 167 44.66 -46.48 -62.04
N GLN A 168 45.58 -46.26 -61.10
CA GLN A 168 46.89 -46.91 -61.08
C GLN A 168 46.76 -48.44 -61.04
N LEU A 169 45.83 -48.96 -60.25
CA LEU A 169 45.58 -50.41 -60.17
C LEU A 169 45.03 -50.95 -61.50
N ALA A 170 44.14 -50.22 -62.17
CA ALA A 170 43.60 -50.62 -63.47
C ALA A 170 44.67 -50.59 -64.58
N GLU A 171 45.53 -49.57 -64.59
CA GLU A 171 46.67 -49.47 -65.51
C GLU A 171 47.66 -50.62 -65.30
N ARG A 172 48.11 -50.84 -64.07
CA ARG A 172 49.01 -51.96 -63.74
C ARG A 172 48.39 -53.31 -64.11
N LYS A 173 47.10 -53.51 -63.85
CA LYS A 173 46.40 -54.74 -64.28
C LYS A 173 46.40 -54.92 -65.79
N ARG A 174 46.13 -53.86 -66.57
CA ARG A 174 46.21 -53.90 -68.03
C ARG A 174 47.62 -54.26 -68.50
N GLU A 175 48.66 -53.64 -67.90
CA GLU A 175 50.05 -54.00 -68.18
C GLU A 175 50.34 -55.49 -67.89
N TYR A 176 49.84 -56.03 -66.78
CA TYR A 176 49.98 -57.45 -66.45
C TYR A 176 49.26 -58.35 -67.46
N GLU A 177 48.04 -58.00 -67.85
CA GLU A 177 47.26 -58.75 -68.85
C GLU A 177 47.94 -58.74 -70.22
N GLU A 178 48.45 -57.59 -70.67
CA GLU A 178 49.20 -57.46 -71.93
C GLU A 178 50.53 -58.22 -71.90
N ASN A 179 51.25 -58.20 -70.77
CA ASN A 179 52.47 -58.99 -70.64
C ASN A 179 52.18 -60.49 -70.58
N LEU A 180 51.08 -60.90 -69.94
CA LEU A 180 50.62 -62.28 -69.91
C LEU A 180 50.20 -62.78 -71.29
N THR A 181 49.53 -61.97 -72.11
CA THR A 181 49.20 -62.32 -73.50
C THR A 181 50.44 -62.43 -74.37
N LYS A 182 51.40 -61.49 -74.25
CA LYS A 182 52.71 -61.59 -74.95
C LYS A 182 53.46 -62.86 -74.58
N LEU A 183 53.55 -63.21 -73.29
CA LEU A 183 54.15 -64.47 -72.84
C LEU A 183 53.43 -65.70 -73.41
N LYS A 184 52.09 -65.68 -73.50
CA LYS A 184 51.32 -66.74 -74.16
C LYS A 184 51.54 -66.80 -75.67
N GLU A 185 51.69 -65.67 -76.35
CA GLU A 185 52.00 -65.58 -77.78
C GLU A 185 53.44 -66.05 -78.08
N GLU A 186 54.41 -65.75 -77.21
CA GLU A 186 55.77 -66.28 -77.29
C GLU A 186 55.81 -67.79 -77.05
N LEU A 187 55.00 -68.31 -76.11
CA LEU A 187 54.82 -69.75 -75.89
C LEU A 187 54.11 -70.45 -77.07
N GLY A 188 53.39 -69.70 -77.91
CA GLY A 188 52.75 -70.21 -79.13
C GLY A 188 53.69 -70.49 -80.31
N LYS A 189 55.01 -70.23 -80.18
CA LYS A 189 56.01 -70.42 -81.24
C LYS A 189 56.89 -71.67 -81.12
N GLU A 190 56.61 -72.61 -80.21
CA GLU A 190 57.19 -73.97 -80.24
C GLU A 190 56.10 -75.05 -80.30
N PRO A 191 56.36 -76.19 -80.99
CA PRO A 191 55.30 -77.08 -81.44
C PRO A 191 54.73 -77.93 -80.31
N LYS A 192 53.43 -78.16 -80.46
CA LYS A 192 52.52 -78.91 -79.59
C LYS A 192 52.94 -80.36 -79.40
N LYS A 193 52.57 -80.91 -78.23
CA LYS A 193 52.01 -82.26 -78.12
C LYS A 193 50.64 -82.19 -77.44
N GLU A 194 49.67 -82.77 -78.13
CA GLU A 194 48.33 -83.19 -77.72
C GLU A 194 48.47 -84.30 -76.62
N GLU A 195 47.51 -84.62 -75.75
CA GLU A 195 46.09 -84.89 -76.01
C GLU A 195 45.34 -85.08 -74.65
N GLU A 196 44.06 -84.66 -74.63
CA GLU A 196 42.88 -85.29 -73.97
C GLU A 196 42.87 -85.59 -72.45
N GLU A 197 41.75 -85.63 -71.71
CA GLU A 197 40.31 -85.39 -71.90
C GLU A 197 39.74 -85.25 -70.46
N GLY A 198 38.59 -84.58 -70.29
CA GLY A 198 37.69 -84.91 -69.17
C GLY A 198 37.23 -83.77 -68.25
N GLY A 199 35.93 -83.47 -68.33
CA GLY A 199 35.12 -83.29 -67.12
C GLY A 199 34.64 -81.88 -66.83
N ALA A 200 33.42 -81.60 -67.31
CA ALA A 200 32.68 -80.37 -67.11
C ALA A 200 32.11 -80.19 -65.68
N VAL A 201 32.21 -78.94 -65.20
CA VAL A 201 31.15 -78.13 -64.55
C VAL A 201 30.55 -78.62 -63.22
N GLU A 202 30.83 -77.87 -62.15
CA GLU A 202 29.74 -77.23 -61.39
C GLU A 202 30.18 -75.87 -60.80
N LYS A 203 29.53 -74.81 -61.29
CA LYS A 203 29.51 -73.48 -60.68
C LYS A 203 28.66 -73.54 -59.40
N LYS A 204 29.20 -73.07 -58.28
CA LYS A 204 28.43 -72.36 -57.25
C LYS A 204 29.19 -71.13 -56.76
N ILE A 205 28.88 -70.01 -57.40
CA ILE A 205 28.69 -68.72 -56.70
C ILE A 205 27.30 -68.84 -56.05
N PRO A 206 27.13 -68.56 -54.74
CA PRO A 206 26.48 -67.29 -54.35
C PRO A 206 26.83 -66.78 -52.92
N PRO A 207 26.38 -65.57 -52.52
CA PRO A 207 26.23 -64.33 -53.28
C PRO A 207 26.88 -63.13 -52.59
N LEU A 208 27.07 -62.06 -53.36
CA LEU A 208 27.09 -60.69 -52.86
C LEU A 208 25.66 -60.28 -52.51
N ALA A 209 25.39 -59.98 -51.24
CA ALA A 209 24.34 -59.07 -50.78
C ALA A 209 24.96 -58.31 -49.59
N SER A 210 25.35 -57.06 -49.77
CA SER A 210 24.47 -55.87 -49.64
C SER A 210 24.04 -55.63 -48.20
N GLU A 211 24.37 -54.43 -47.74
CA GLU A 211 23.86 -53.76 -46.52
C GLU A 211 24.61 -54.01 -45.21
N VAL A 212 25.85 -53.54 -45.15
CA VAL A 212 26.25 -52.75 -43.98
C VAL A 212 25.54 -51.39 -44.11
N LYS A 213 24.32 -51.33 -43.58
CA LYS A 213 23.70 -50.05 -43.23
C LYS A 213 24.14 -49.73 -41.81
N LEU A 214 25.33 -49.13 -41.72
CA LEU A 214 25.64 -48.18 -40.66
C LEU A 214 24.53 -47.13 -40.70
N LYS A 215 23.60 -47.18 -39.75
CA LYS A 215 22.87 -46.00 -39.34
C LYS A 215 23.73 -45.29 -38.31
N VAL A 216 24.38 -44.24 -38.80
CA VAL A 216 24.61 -43.03 -38.02
C VAL A 216 23.25 -42.55 -37.51
N GLU A 217 23.09 -42.44 -36.20
CA GLU A 217 22.53 -41.26 -35.55
C GLU A 217 22.82 -41.27 -34.03
N ASP A 218 23.49 -40.21 -33.63
CA ASP A 218 23.68 -39.54 -32.35
C ASP A 218 23.38 -40.22 -30.98
N PRO A 219 24.24 -39.93 -29.97
CA PRO A 219 23.92 -40.16 -28.57
C PRO A 219 22.95 -39.08 -28.11
N SER A 220 21.64 -39.34 -28.21
CA SER A 220 20.62 -38.49 -27.62
C SER A 220 19.94 -39.17 -26.44
N SER A 221 20.03 -38.48 -25.30
CA SER A 221 19.15 -38.53 -24.14
C SER A 221 19.36 -39.67 -23.14
N ASN A 222 20.09 -39.34 -22.08
CA ASN A 222 19.75 -39.78 -20.73
C ASN A 222 18.24 -39.58 -20.50
N ARG A 223 17.45 -40.63 -20.61
CA ARG A 223 16.15 -40.72 -19.94
C ARG A 223 16.30 -41.61 -18.71
N LEU A 224 16.47 -40.96 -17.57
CA LEU A 224 15.99 -41.47 -16.30
C LEU A 224 14.49 -41.80 -16.44
N PRO A 225 14.02 -42.96 -15.95
CA PRO A 225 12.60 -43.17 -15.74
C PRO A 225 12.18 -42.37 -14.50
N TYR A 226 11.74 -41.12 -14.68
CA TYR A 226 10.83 -40.52 -13.71
C TYR A 226 9.43 -40.93 -14.12
N ALA A 227 8.97 -42.05 -13.56
CA ALA A 227 7.55 -42.37 -13.54
C ALA A 227 6.84 -41.25 -12.76
N GLN A 228 6.09 -40.45 -13.49
CA GLN A 228 5.05 -39.61 -12.94
C GLN A 228 3.80 -40.49 -12.84
N ASP A 229 3.55 -41.03 -11.64
CA ASP A 229 2.23 -41.53 -11.24
C ASP A 229 1.65 -40.51 -10.24
N GLY A 230 0.45 -40.02 -10.54
CA GLY A 230 -0.32 -39.16 -9.64
C GLY A 230 -0.83 -37.84 -10.22
N VAL A 231 -1.43 -37.88 -11.41
CA VAL A 231 -2.43 -36.87 -11.80
C VAL A 231 -3.64 -37.03 -10.87
N LYS A 232 -3.95 -35.99 -10.10
CA LYS A 232 -5.33 -35.67 -9.73
C LYS A 232 -5.86 -34.70 -10.78
N PRO A 233 -7.00 -34.98 -11.42
CA PRO A 233 -7.61 -34.09 -12.39
C PRO A 233 -8.61 -33.20 -11.67
N ASP A 234 -8.27 -31.93 -11.45
CA ASP A 234 -9.31 -30.92 -11.28
C ASP A 234 -9.05 -29.82 -12.30
N SER A 235 -9.86 -29.95 -13.34
CA SER A 235 -10.02 -29.07 -14.47
C SER A 235 -10.75 -27.82 -14.00
N ASP A 236 -10.09 -26.67 -13.96
CA ASP A 236 -10.78 -25.38 -13.92
C ASP A 236 -10.11 -24.43 -14.91
N ALA A 237 -10.59 -24.55 -16.15
CA ALA A 237 -10.25 -23.64 -17.24
C ALA A 237 -10.91 -22.29 -16.97
N GLY A 238 -10.14 -21.22 -17.08
CA GLY A 238 -10.58 -19.87 -16.76
C GLY A 238 -11.85 -19.41 -17.46
N MET A 239 -12.67 -18.69 -16.70
CA MET A 239 -13.43 -17.53 -17.14
C MET A 239 -13.62 -16.61 -15.92
N PRO A 240 -13.26 -15.31 -16.01
CA PRO A 240 -13.89 -14.31 -15.17
C PRO A 240 -15.33 -14.12 -15.65
N GLU A 241 -16.28 -14.35 -14.74
CA GLU A 241 -17.68 -13.98 -14.86
C GLU A 241 -17.78 -12.47 -15.10
N ILE A 242 -18.13 -12.07 -16.32
CA ILE A 242 -18.57 -10.71 -16.62
C ILE A 242 -20.02 -10.65 -16.14
N GLU A 243 -20.21 -10.26 -14.89
CA GLU A 243 -21.53 -9.92 -14.38
C GLU A 243 -21.90 -8.51 -14.88
N ASP A 244 -22.78 -8.48 -15.87
CA ASP A 244 -23.47 -7.30 -16.35
C ASP A 244 -24.27 -6.64 -15.22
N ASN A 245 -23.86 -5.44 -14.79
CA ASN A 245 -24.80 -4.53 -14.14
C ASN A 245 -24.94 -3.24 -14.95
N ARG A 246 -26.10 -3.11 -15.60
CA ARG A 246 -26.49 -1.98 -16.44
C ARG A 246 -26.67 -0.70 -15.61
N PRO A 247 -26.40 0.48 -16.17
CA PRO A 247 -26.68 1.76 -15.55
C PRO A 247 -28.19 2.03 -15.53
N ALA A 248 -28.73 2.37 -14.36
CA ALA A 248 -30.07 2.92 -14.24
C ALA A 248 -30.15 4.25 -15.01
N LYS A 249 -31.05 4.28 -15.99
CA LYS A 249 -31.57 5.50 -16.60
C LYS A 249 -32.54 6.15 -15.63
N GLU A 250 -32.16 7.28 -15.04
CA GLU A 250 -33.05 8.34 -14.59
C GLU A 250 -32.38 9.64 -15.07
N GLY A 251 -32.86 10.28 -16.14
CA GLY A 251 -34.08 11.05 -16.10
C GLY A 251 -33.69 12.52 -16.27
N LEU A 252 -33.39 12.90 -17.52
CA LEU A 252 -33.32 14.29 -17.95
C LEU A 252 -34.69 14.94 -17.65
N THR A 253 -34.74 15.85 -16.69
CA THR A 253 -35.72 16.95 -16.70
C THR A 253 -34.97 18.26 -16.58
N ILE A 254 -34.49 18.73 -17.73
CA ILE A 254 -34.38 20.16 -17.98
C ILE A 254 -35.81 20.66 -18.12
N LYS A 255 -36.26 21.44 -17.15
CA LYS A 255 -37.40 22.35 -17.32
C LYS A 255 -36.93 23.73 -16.93
N ASP A 256 -37.08 24.62 -17.89
CA ASP A 256 -36.99 26.07 -17.80
C ASP A 256 -37.73 26.64 -16.58
N ILE A 257 -37.14 27.65 -15.96
CA ILE A 257 -37.72 28.87 -15.35
C ILE A 257 -36.50 29.78 -15.12
N SER A 258 -36.19 30.73 -16.01
CA SER A 258 -36.71 32.11 -16.09
C SER A 258 -36.39 32.99 -14.87
N VAL A 259 -35.69 34.09 -15.21
CA VAL A 259 -35.33 35.32 -14.46
C VAL A 259 -34.00 35.29 -13.71
#